data_AF-A0A6P2DPJ0-F1
#
_entry.id   AF-A0A6P2DPJ0-F1
#
_cell.length_a   1.000
_cell.length_b   1.000
_cell.length_c   1.000
_cell.angle_alpha   90.00
_cell.angle_beta   90.00
_cell.angle_gamma   90.00
#
_symmetry.space_group_name_H-M   'P 1'
#
loop_
_entity.id
_entity.type
_entity.pdbx_description
1 polymer ?
#
loop_
_entity_poly.entity_id
_entity_poly.type
_entity_poly.pdbx_seq_one_letter_code
_entity_poly.pdbx_strand_id
1 'polypeptide(L)'
;MSVWLAALLAPALPPPAPEAPAPRYYFILFAGQSVPFSPRTAHTWATFVKTTPGTDGKLAIEQVTISWLPAEGPVQPLRVRPVAGKNYTLEETFAKAEHTGSRMSMWGPFETDARRYELAVEQVRTLDSGAVRFRSIDSFCGNRKVQHCVHAVTYADPNLHHLIQPVLRVGEPDTSKLAAKYVKSGAFVGTQTHDGLLPALGLDRHPVVRREPGERIPRRWR
;
A
#
# COMPACT_ATOMS: atom_id res chain seq x y z
N MET A 1 -53.05 61.45 -5.34
CA MET A 1 -53.08 59.98 -5.50
C MET A 1 -51.71 59.45 -5.10
N SER A 2 -51.57 58.91 -3.88
CA SER A 2 -50.28 58.43 -3.36
C SER A 2 -50.09 56.97 -3.73
N VAL A 3 -49.07 56.67 -4.53
CA VAL A 3 -48.66 55.31 -4.88
C VAL A 3 -47.70 54.82 -3.81
N TRP A 4 -48.11 53.83 -3.03
CA TRP A 4 -47.24 53.11 -2.11
C TRP A 4 -46.47 52.05 -2.88
N LEU A 5 -45.14 52.18 -3.00
CA LEU A 5 -44.27 51.09 -3.43
C LEU A 5 -44.05 50.14 -2.25
N ALA A 6 -44.69 48.97 -2.29
CA ALA A 6 -44.31 47.85 -1.43
C ALA A 6 -43.01 47.25 -1.96
N ALA A 7 -41.90 47.50 -1.26
CA ALA A 7 -40.64 46.81 -1.52
C ALA A 7 -40.79 45.34 -1.09
N LEU A 8 -40.84 44.44 -2.06
CA LEU A 8 -40.75 43.00 -1.82
C LEU A 8 -39.35 42.68 -1.28
N LEU A 9 -39.24 42.47 0.02
CA LEU A 9 -38.07 41.87 0.66
C LEU A 9 -37.94 40.43 0.14
N ALA A 10 -37.01 40.22 -0.78
CA ALA A 10 -36.62 38.88 -1.19
C ALA A 10 -36.00 38.15 0.03
N PRO A 11 -36.41 36.90 0.32
CA PRO A 11 -35.82 36.14 1.40
C PRO A 11 -34.32 35.93 1.13
N ALA A 12 -33.48 36.27 2.09
CA ALA A 12 -32.06 35.99 2.03
C ALA A 12 -31.86 34.46 1.97
N LEU A 13 -31.19 33.98 0.92
CA LEU A 13 -30.78 32.58 0.84
C LEU A 13 -29.86 32.28 2.03
N PRO A 14 -30.07 31.16 2.74
CA PRO A 14 -29.16 30.75 3.80
C PRO A 14 -27.75 30.58 3.21
N PRO A 15 -26.70 30.88 3.99
CA PRO A 15 -25.34 30.64 3.55
C PRO A 15 -25.16 29.16 3.19
N PRO A 16 -24.37 28.84 2.15
CA PRO A 16 -24.09 27.45 1.80
C PRO A 16 -23.51 26.73 3.02
N ALA A 17 -23.98 25.51 3.26
CA ALA A 17 -23.42 24.68 4.31
C ALA A 17 -21.91 24.50 4.08
N PRO A 18 -21.09 24.49 5.14
CA PRO A 18 -19.66 24.26 5.00
C PRO A 18 -19.43 22.91 4.30
N GLU A 19 -18.58 22.93 3.26
CA GLU A 19 -18.23 21.73 2.51
C GLU A 19 -17.58 20.72 3.45
N ALA A 20 -18.06 19.47 3.42
CA ALA A 20 -17.47 18.42 4.23
C ALA A 20 -15.99 18.25 3.85
N PRO A 21 -15.08 18.09 4.82
CA PRO A 21 -13.67 18.00 4.52
C PRO A 21 -13.38 16.77 3.65
N ALA A 22 -12.57 16.98 2.61
CA ALA A 22 -12.28 15.97 1.60
C ALA A 22 -11.55 14.73 2.19
N PRO A 23 -11.75 13.54 1.61
CA PRO A 23 -11.00 12.35 2.02
C PRO A 23 -9.48 12.52 1.82
N ARG A 24 -8.69 11.92 2.72
CA ARG A 24 -7.23 11.85 2.60
C ARG A 24 -6.80 10.42 2.33
N TYR A 25 -5.70 10.26 1.60
CA TYR A 25 -5.21 8.95 1.17
C TYR A 25 -3.79 8.74 1.68
N TYR A 26 -3.47 7.53 2.11
CA TYR A 26 -2.17 7.18 2.64
C TYR A 26 -1.66 5.88 2.05
N PHE A 27 -0.34 5.80 1.99
CA PHE A 27 0.39 4.63 1.54
C PHE A 27 1.38 4.21 2.61
N ILE A 28 1.38 2.91 2.91
CA ILE A 28 2.33 2.29 3.82
C ILE A 28 2.98 1.13 3.08
N LEU A 29 4.30 1.16 2.97
CA LEU A 29 5.08 0.09 2.37
C LEU A 29 5.75 -0.72 3.48
N PHE A 30 5.82 -2.03 3.29
CA PHE A 30 6.38 -2.94 4.26
C PHE A 30 7.35 -3.92 3.62
N ALA A 31 8.28 -4.40 4.45
CA ALA A 31 9.14 -5.52 4.13
C ALA A 31 9.23 -6.47 5.32
N GLY A 32 9.29 -7.76 5.03
CA GLY A 32 9.54 -8.82 6.00
C GLY A 32 10.68 -9.68 5.50
N GLN A 33 11.58 -10.11 6.38
CA GLN A 33 12.61 -11.10 6.06
C GLN A 33 13.19 -11.74 7.32
N SER A 34 13.72 -12.95 7.21
CA SER A 34 14.54 -13.52 8.28
C SER A 34 15.88 -12.78 8.43
N VAL A 35 16.48 -12.87 9.61
CA VAL A 35 17.86 -12.47 9.88
C VAL A 35 18.59 -13.69 10.47
N PRO A 36 19.59 -14.27 9.79
CA PRO A 36 20.12 -13.89 8.47
C PRO A 36 19.12 -14.07 7.31
N PHE A 37 19.34 -13.33 6.23
CA PHE A 37 18.45 -13.21 5.08
C PHE A 37 18.22 -14.55 4.38
N SER A 38 16.94 -14.84 4.10
CA SER A 38 16.51 -15.94 3.25
C SER A 38 15.49 -15.41 2.23
N PRO A 39 15.71 -15.62 0.92
CA PRO A 39 14.72 -15.24 -0.10
C PRO A 39 13.37 -15.95 0.06
N ARG A 40 13.31 -17.06 0.82
CA ARG A 40 12.06 -17.82 1.07
C ARG A 40 11.15 -17.15 2.10
N THR A 41 11.69 -16.27 2.93
CA THR A 41 10.96 -15.52 3.96
C THR A 41 10.83 -14.04 3.61
N ALA A 42 11.57 -13.59 2.59
CA ALA A 42 11.54 -12.20 2.15
C ALA A 42 10.22 -11.88 1.44
N HIS A 43 9.58 -10.80 1.87
CA HIS A 43 8.31 -10.32 1.31
C HIS A 43 8.25 -8.79 1.31
N THR A 44 7.55 -8.25 0.31
CA THR A 44 7.26 -6.82 0.19
C THR A 44 5.76 -6.69 -0.05
N TRP A 45 5.08 -5.86 0.74
CA TRP A 45 3.64 -5.63 0.61
C TRP A 45 3.33 -4.17 0.91
N ALA A 46 2.13 -3.73 0.55
CA ALA A 46 1.69 -2.36 0.83
C ALA A 46 0.24 -2.31 1.31
N THR A 47 -0.08 -1.30 2.10
CA THR A 47 -1.45 -0.96 2.50
C THR A 47 -1.75 0.47 2.07
N PHE A 48 -2.88 0.63 1.39
CA PHE A 48 -3.45 1.90 0.98
C PHE A 48 -4.63 2.19 1.90
N VAL A 49 -4.68 3.41 2.43
CA VAL A 49 -5.68 3.83 3.42
C VAL A 49 -6.39 5.05 2.89
N LYS A 50 -7.70 5.08 2.97
CA LYS A 50 -8.53 6.25 2.74
C LYS A 50 -9.19 6.63 4.05
N THR A 51 -9.07 7.88 4.43
CA THR A 51 -9.71 8.42 5.62
C THR A 51 -10.72 9.48 5.23
N THR A 52 -11.93 9.38 5.79
CA THR A 52 -13.03 10.32 5.52
C THR A 52 -13.51 10.86 6.85
N PRO A 53 -13.44 12.18 7.11
CA PRO A 53 -13.99 12.75 8.33
C PRO A 53 -15.51 12.54 8.38
N GLY A 54 -15.99 11.93 9.47
CA GLY A 54 -17.39 11.75 9.75
C GLY A 54 -18.02 13.00 10.35
N THR A 55 -19.34 13.12 10.24
CA THR A 55 -20.12 14.22 10.83
C THR A 55 -20.12 14.20 12.36
N ASP A 56 -19.78 13.06 12.98
CA ASP A 56 -19.65 12.89 14.42
C ASP A 56 -18.22 13.17 14.93
N GLY A 57 -17.34 13.70 14.07
CA GLY A 57 -15.94 13.96 14.38
C GLY A 57 -15.05 12.70 14.39
N LYS A 58 -15.61 11.50 14.13
CA LYS A 58 -14.82 10.28 13.98
C LYS A 58 -14.29 10.16 12.56
N LEU A 59 -13.15 9.50 12.42
CA LEU A 59 -12.55 9.24 11.12
C LEU A 59 -13.01 7.87 10.60
N ALA A 60 -13.75 7.84 9.50
CA ALA A 60 -14.01 6.60 8.79
C ALA A 60 -12.73 6.17 8.06
N ILE A 61 -12.31 4.91 8.24
CA ILE A 61 -11.07 4.38 7.68
C ILE A 61 -11.42 3.19 6.79
N GLU A 62 -11.04 3.29 5.52
CA GLU A 62 -11.10 2.20 4.55
C GLU A 62 -9.67 1.82 4.18
N GLN A 63 -9.34 0.53 4.14
CA GLN A 63 -8.00 0.08 3.78
C GLN A 63 -8.03 -1.05 2.76
N VAL A 64 -7.00 -1.09 1.92
CA VAL A 64 -6.75 -2.17 0.97
C VAL A 64 -5.29 -2.57 1.06
N THR A 65 -5.03 -3.87 1.23
CA THR A 65 -3.68 -4.43 1.32
C THR A 65 -3.38 -5.26 0.08
N ILE A 66 -2.20 -5.02 -0.50
CA ILE A 66 -1.63 -5.85 -1.55
C ILE A 66 -0.47 -6.64 -0.94
N SER A 67 -0.70 -7.92 -0.67
CA SER A 67 0.26 -8.87 -0.12
C SER A 67 0.20 -10.18 -0.89
N TRP A 68 0.92 -10.23 -2.01
CA TRP A 68 0.84 -11.34 -2.96
C TRP A 68 1.91 -12.41 -2.72
N LEU A 69 1.48 -13.62 -2.37
CA LEU A 69 2.32 -14.78 -2.08
C LEU A 69 1.71 -16.05 -2.70
N PRO A 70 2.42 -17.21 -2.73
CA PRO A 70 1.79 -18.47 -3.07
C PRO A 70 0.59 -18.74 -2.15
N ALA A 71 -0.52 -19.22 -2.72
CA ALA A 71 -1.69 -19.60 -1.93
C ALA A 71 -1.39 -20.74 -0.95
N GLU A 72 -0.47 -21.64 -1.35
CA GLU A 72 -0.07 -22.82 -0.59
C GLU A 72 1.45 -22.97 -0.52
N GLY A 73 1.91 -23.44 0.64
CA GLY A 73 3.32 -23.76 0.88
C GLY A 73 4.25 -22.54 1.00
N PRO A 74 5.56 -22.78 1.16
CA PRO A 74 6.55 -21.71 1.26
C PRO A 74 6.85 -21.09 -0.10
N VAL A 75 7.36 -19.86 -0.09
CA VAL A 75 7.95 -19.25 -1.29
C VAL A 75 9.10 -20.12 -1.79
N GLN A 76 9.09 -20.43 -3.09
CA GLN A 76 10.12 -21.19 -3.77
C GLN A 76 10.78 -20.30 -4.84
N PRO A 77 11.86 -19.57 -4.49
CA PRO A 77 12.46 -18.55 -5.35
C PRO A 77 12.85 -19.07 -6.74
N LEU A 78 13.28 -20.32 -6.85
CA LEU A 78 13.75 -20.95 -8.09
C LEU A 78 12.68 -21.79 -8.80
N ARG A 79 11.41 -21.72 -8.36
CA ARG A 79 10.33 -22.51 -8.98
C ARG A 79 10.05 -21.98 -10.39
N VAL A 80 10.20 -22.85 -11.39
CA VAL A 80 10.01 -22.50 -12.81
C VAL A 80 8.54 -22.29 -13.17
N ARG A 81 7.66 -23.17 -12.70
CA ARG A 81 6.21 -23.09 -12.99
C ARG A 81 5.50 -22.15 -12.02
N PRO A 82 4.70 -21.20 -12.52
CA PRO A 82 3.91 -20.34 -11.65
C PRO A 82 2.82 -21.17 -10.94
N VAL A 83 2.42 -20.72 -9.75
CA VAL A 83 1.39 -21.39 -8.93
C VAL A 83 0.24 -20.46 -8.60
N ALA A 84 -0.84 -20.99 -8.02
CA ALA A 84 -1.89 -20.15 -7.47
C ALA A 84 -1.28 -19.18 -6.45
N GLY A 85 -1.60 -17.90 -6.57
CA GLY A 85 -1.29 -16.89 -5.57
C GLY A 85 -2.51 -16.56 -4.73
N LYS A 86 -2.27 -15.93 -3.59
CA LYS A 86 -3.29 -15.35 -2.71
C LYS A 86 -2.86 -13.95 -2.34
N ASN A 87 -3.80 -13.01 -2.41
CA ASN A 87 -3.64 -11.71 -1.78
C ASN A 87 -4.03 -11.85 -0.30
N TYR A 88 -3.05 -11.78 0.58
CA TYR A 88 -3.28 -11.88 2.02
C TYR A 88 -3.73 -10.52 2.58
N THR A 89 -4.62 -10.56 3.56
CA THR A 89 -4.94 -9.37 4.36
C THR A 89 -3.71 -8.88 5.12
N LEU A 90 -3.77 -7.65 5.65
CA LEU A 90 -2.71 -7.11 6.51
C LEU A 90 -2.43 -8.04 7.69
N GLU A 91 -3.47 -8.44 8.42
CA GLU A 91 -3.38 -9.31 9.59
C GLU A 91 -2.80 -10.68 9.26
N GLU A 92 -3.27 -11.34 8.19
CA GLU A 92 -2.70 -12.61 7.75
C GLU A 92 -1.22 -12.47 7.37
N THR A 93 -0.84 -11.35 6.75
CA THR A 93 0.55 -11.09 6.35
C THR A 93 1.47 -10.94 7.56
N PHE A 94 1.04 -10.18 8.57
CA PHE A 94 1.77 -10.03 9.83
C PHE A 94 1.88 -11.37 10.58
N ALA A 95 0.78 -12.12 10.71
CA ALA A 95 0.80 -13.45 11.33
C ALA A 95 1.79 -14.41 10.65
N LYS A 96 1.86 -14.38 9.30
CA LYS A 96 2.85 -15.18 8.54
C LYS A 96 4.29 -14.72 8.76
N ALA A 97 4.53 -13.41 8.83
CA ALA A 97 5.85 -12.87 9.08
C ALA A 97 6.33 -13.25 10.49
N GLU A 98 5.48 -13.14 11.50
CA GLU A 98 5.77 -13.54 12.89
C GLU A 98 6.02 -15.04 13.00
N HIS A 99 5.18 -15.88 12.39
CA HIS A 99 5.36 -17.33 12.37
C HIS A 99 6.71 -17.76 11.78
N THR A 100 7.24 -16.99 10.84
CA THR A 100 8.55 -17.25 10.21
C THR A 100 9.73 -16.57 10.92
N GLY A 101 9.48 -15.88 12.03
CA GLY A 101 10.50 -15.10 12.74
C GLY A 101 11.08 -13.98 11.89
N SER A 102 10.28 -13.44 10.95
CA SER A 102 10.73 -12.37 10.06
C SER A 102 10.79 -11.05 10.82
N ARG A 103 11.91 -10.33 10.67
CA ARG A 103 11.98 -8.91 11.01
C ARG A 103 11.13 -8.15 10.01
N MET A 104 10.28 -7.26 10.52
CA MET A 104 9.41 -6.42 9.71
C MET A 104 9.89 -4.97 9.76
N SER A 105 9.90 -4.31 8.60
CA SER A 105 10.17 -2.89 8.44
C SER A 105 8.99 -2.20 7.75
N MET A 106 8.81 -0.92 8.05
CA MET A 106 7.73 -0.10 7.54
C MET A 106 8.24 1.28 7.10
N TRP A 107 7.74 1.73 5.95
CA TRP A 107 7.90 3.09 5.42
C TRP A 107 6.51 3.74 5.33
N GLY A 108 6.36 4.96 5.87
CA GLY A 108 5.08 5.65 5.99
C GLY A 108 4.43 5.42 7.36
N PRO A 109 3.15 5.84 7.55
CA PRO A 109 2.20 6.22 6.50
C PRO A 109 2.51 7.56 5.85
N PHE A 110 2.66 7.57 4.53
CA PHE A 110 2.84 8.80 3.73
C PHE A 110 1.53 9.18 3.05
N GLU A 111 1.21 10.46 2.98
CA GLU A 111 0.05 10.94 2.24
C GLU A 111 0.26 10.78 0.72
N THR A 112 -0.74 10.26 0.03
CA THR A 112 -0.77 9.98 -1.41
C THR A 112 -2.07 10.49 -2.03
N ASP A 113 -2.33 10.14 -3.28
CA ASP A 113 -3.51 10.59 -4.03
C ASP A 113 -4.61 9.50 -4.16
N ALA A 114 -5.81 9.95 -4.50
CA ALA A 114 -6.97 9.08 -4.72
C ALA A 114 -6.73 8.06 -5.85
N ARG A 115 -6.01 8.47 -6.90
CA ARG A 115 -5.74 7.62 -8.08
C ARG A 115 -4.98 6.36 -7.69
N ARG A 116 -3.96 6.46 -6.82
CA ARG A 116 -3.20 5.30 -6.33
C ARG A 116 -4.04 4.39 -5.44
N TYR A 117 -4.92 4.96 -4.63
CA TYR A 117 -5.89 4.16 -3.87
C TYR A 117 -6.82 3.37 -4.79
N GLU A 118 -7.40 4.01 -5.81
CA GLU A 118 -8.27 3.36 -6.80
C GLU A 118 -7.54 2.27 -7.59
N LEU A 119 -6.30 2.53 -8.01
CA LEU A 119 -5.46 1.52 -8.67
C LEU A 119 -5.16 0.33 -7.74
N ALA A 120 -4.99 0.56 -6.43
CA ALA A 120 -4.80 -0.51 -5.47
C ALA A 120 -6.07 -1.38 -5.32
N VAL A 121 -7.25 -0.74 -5.29
CA VAL A 121 -8.55 -1.45 -5.30
C VAL A 121 -8.69 -2.32 -6.55
N GLU A 122 -8.39 -1.77 -7.73
CA GLU A 122 -8.44 -2.52 -9.00
C GLU A 122 -7.42 -3.67 -9.04
N GLN A 123 -6.22 -3.43 -8.56
CA GLN A 123 -5.18 -4.44 -8.50
C GLN A 123 -5.56 -5.58 -7.54
N VAL A 124 -6.15 -5.30 -6.39
CA VAL A 124 -6.68 -6.36 -5.49
C VAL A 124 -7.77 -7.18 -6.18
N ARG A 125 -8.74 -6.53 -6.84
CA ARG A 125 -9.75 -7.27 -7.64
C ARG A 125 -9.12 -8.15 -8.71
N THR A 126 -8.07 -7.67 -9.37
CA THR A 126 -7.32 -8.43 -10.38
C THR A 126 -6.62 -9.64 -9.78
N LEU A 127 -5.94 -9.48 -8.65
CA LEU A 127 -5.28 -10.58 -7.94
C LEU A 127 -6.28 -11.64 -7.43
N ASP A 128 -7.39 -11.19 -6.86
CA ASP A 128 -8.42 -12.07 -6.29
C ASP A 128 -9.28 -12.77 -7.35
N SER A 129 -9.27 -12.29 -8.59
CA SER A 129 -9.98 -12.95 -9.72
C SER A 129 -9.43 -14.34 -10.08
N GLY A 130 -8.22 -14.68 -9.62
CA GLY A 130 -7.52 -15.91 -10.01
C GLY A 130 -6.85 -15.85 -11.40
N ALA A 131 -6.97 -14.74 -12.12
CA ALA A 131 -6.32 -14.53 -13.42
C ALA A 131 -4.79 -14.35 -13.32
N VAL A 132 -4.28 -14.04 -12.13
CA VAL A 132 -2.85 -13.82 -11.85
C VAL A 132 -2.30 -15.01 -11.06
N ARG A 133 -1.15 -15.51 -11.48
CA ARG A 133 -0.39 -16.57 -10.80
C ARG A 133 0.81 -15.99 -10.05
N PHE A 134 1.25 -16.66 -8.99
CA PHE A 134 2.47 -16.30 -8.28
C PHE A 134 3.70 -17.00 -8.86
N ARG A 135 4.78 -16.24 -9.06
CA ARG A 135 6.15 -16.77 -9.24
C ARG A 135 7.17 -15.73 -8.82
N SER A 136 8.14 -16.08 -7.97
CA SER A 136 9.18 -15.15 -7.52
C SER A 136 10.02 -14.55 -8.65
N ILE A 137 10.16 -15.30 -9.75
CA ILE A 137 10.83 -14.87 -10.98
C ILE A 137 9.76 -14.63 -12.06
N ASP A 138 9.24 -13.42 -12.22
CA ASP A 138 8.12 -13.18 -13.14
C ASP A 138 8.50 -12.42 -14.44
N SER A 139 9.51 -11.54 -14.40
CA SER A 139 9.57 -10.41 -15.35
C SER A 139 10.75 -10.37 -16.32
N PHE A 140 11.20 -11.51 -16.84
CA PHE A 140 12.02 -11.43 -18.07
C PHE A 140 11.20 -10.94 -19.28
N CYS A 141 9.85 -10.98 -19.21
CA CYS A 141 8.99 -10.73 -20.37
C CYS A 141 7.71 -9.90 -20.07
N GLY A 142 7.65 -9.18 -18.93
CA GLY A 142 6.51 -8.29 -18.62
C GLY A 142 5.13 -8.95 -18.55
N ASN A 143 5.05 -10.24 -18.20
CA ASN A 143 3.80 -11.00 -18.21
C ASN A 143 2.93 -10.67 -16.99
N ARG A 144 1.94 -9.77 -17.16
CA ARG A 144 1.02 -9.38 -16.07
C ARG A 144 0.19 -10.53 -15.47
N LYS A 145 0.09 -11.69 -16.12
CA LYS A 145 -0.59 -12.88 -15.58
C LYS A 145 0.27 -13.68 -14.60
N VAL A 146 1.54 -13.32 -14.45
CA VAL A 146 2.46 -13.91 -13.48
C VAL A 146 3.13 -12.79 -12.71
N GLN A 147 2.96 -12.76 -11.39
CA GLN A 147 3.45 -11.67 -10.55
C GLN A 147 4.15 -12.22 -9.31
N HIS A 148 5.22 -11.55 -8.87
CA HIS A 148 5.77 -11.62 -7.52
C HIS A 148 5.27 -10.45 -6.67
N CYS A 149 5.56 -10.49 -5.37
CA CYS A 149 5.09 -9.51 -4.39
C CYS A 149 5.40 -8.04 -4.75
N VAL A 150 6.61 -7.74 -5.24
CA VAL A 150 6.97 -6.37 -5.63
C VAL A 150 6.16 -5.87 -6.84
N HIS A 151 5.95 -6.66 -7.90
CA HIS A 151 5.13 -6.23 -9.04
C HIS A 151 3.66 -6.11 -8.69
N ALA A 152 3.15 -7.00 -7.84
CA ALA A 152 1.78 -6.87 -7.35
C ALA A 152 1.54 -5.49 -6.71
N VAL A 153 2.52 -4.98 -5.94
CA VAL A 153 2.47 -3.63 -5.36
C VAL A 153 2.68 -2.54 -6.43
N THR A 154 3.72 -2.64 -7.28
CA THR A 154 4.02 -1.56 -8.24
C THR A 154 3.01 -1.42 -9.37
N TYR A 155 2.21 -2.45 -9.66
CA TYR A 155 1.12 -2.35 -10.64
C TYR A 155 -0.02 -1.45 -10.16
N ALA A 156 -0.12 -1.17 -8.86
CA ALA A 156 -1.01 -0.15 -8.30
C ALA A 156 -0.41 1.27 -8.34
N ASP A 157 0.60 1.55 -9.18
CA ASP A 157 1.21 2.87 -9.32
C ASP A 157 1.30 3.32 -10.80
N PRO A 158 0.88 4.55 -11.13
CA PRO A 158 0.86 5.03 -12.51
C PRO A 158 2.26 5.20 -13.12
N ASN A 159 3.29 5.40 -12.30
CA ASN A 159 4.65 5.68 -12.71
C ASN A 159 5.59 4.49 -12.52
N LEU A 160 5.28 3.53 -11.65
CA LEU A 160 6.15 2.40 -11.33
C LEU A 160 5.66 1.06 -11.91
N HIS A 161 4.46 0.98 -12.49
CA HIS A 161 3.93 -0.27 -13.05
C HIS A 161 4.75 -0.87 -14.19
N HIS A 162 5.63 -0.08 -14.82
CA HIS A 162 6.50 -0.54 -15.91
C HIS A 162 7.86 -1.06 -15.43
N LEU A 163 8.15 -0.96 -14.12
CA LEU A 163 9.42 -1.41 -13.58
C LEU A 163 9.59 -2.90 -13.82
N ILE A 164 10.71 -3.27 -14.45
CA ILE A 164 11.18 -4.64 -14.51
C ILE A 164 12.09 -4.86 -13.31
N GLN A 165 11.64 -5.64 -12.33
CA GLN A 165 12.44 -6.03 -11.18
C GLN A 165 13.02 -7.44 -11.40
N PRO A 166 14.36 -7.62 -11.42
CA PRO A 166 14.92 -8.95 -11.34
C PRO A 166 14.74 -9.52 -9.93
N VAL A 167 13.88 -10.54 -9.84
CA VAL A 167 13.86 -11.75 -8.99
C VAL A 167 14.30 -11.72 -7.52
N LEU A 168 15.47 -11.19 -7.20
CA LEU A 168 16.10 -11.33 -5.88
C LEU A 168 16.17 -10.01 -5.10
N ARG A 169 15.52 -8.97 -5.62
CA ARG A 169 15.45 -7.66 -5.00
C ARG A 169 14.27 -7.55 -4.03
N VAL A 170 14.23 -8.45 -3.05
CA VAL A 170 13.16 -8.56 -2.03
C VAL A 170 13.71 -8.39 -0.61
N GLY A 171 12.82 -8.12 0.35
CA GLY A 171 13.20 -7.83 1.74
C GLY A 171 13.57 -6.36 1.95
N GLU A 172 14.08 -6.03 3.13
CA GLU A 172 14.26 -4.65 3.60
C GLU A 172 15.16 -3.80 2.68
N PRO A 173 16.35 -4.26 2.22
CA PRO A 173 17.26 -3.40 1.45
C PRO A 173 16.68 -2.96 0.11
N ASP A 174 15.94 -3.83 -0.57
CA ASP A 174 15.38 -3.51 -1.87
C ASP A 174 14.01 -2.85 -1.77
N THR A 175 13.24 -3.14 -0.72
CA THR A 175 12.03 -2.36 -0.39
C THR A 175 12.38 -0.92 -0.03
N SER A 176 13.51 -0.68 0.65
CA SER A 176 14.02 0.68 0.89
C SER A 176 14.28 1.44 -0.41
N LYS A 177 14.94 0.79 -1.39
CA LYS A 177 15.14 1.38 -2.72
C LYS A 177 13.82 1.59 -3.46
N LEU A 178 12.85 0.69 -3.28
CA LEU A 178 11.51 0.85 -3.85
C LEU A 178 10.79 2.07 -3.24
N ALA A 179 10.87 2.26 -1.91
CA ALA A 179 10.36 3.45 -1.24
C ALA A 179 10.97 4.75 -1.82
N ALA A 180 12.29 4.76 -2.05
CA ALA A 180 12.95 5.90 -2.72
C ALA A 180 12.44 6.13 -4.15
N LYS A 181 12.11 5.07 -4.89
CA LYS A 181 11.50 5.21 -6.23
C LYS A 181 10.11 5.82 -6.16
N TYR A 182 9.29 5.42 -5.18
CA TYR A 182 7.99 6.05 -4.95
C TYR A 182 8.13 7.55 -4.69
N VAL A 183 9.03 7.95 -3.78
CA VAL A 183 9.35 9.36 -3.54
C VAL A 183 9.76 10.08 -4.82
N LYS A 184 10.75 9.54 -5.55
CA LYS A 184 11.26 10.14 -6.80
C LYS A 184 10.18 10.25 -7.89
N SER A 185 9.21 9.34 -7.90
CA SER A 185 8.12 9.32 -8.88
C SER A 185 6.95 10.26 -8.52
N GLY A 186 7.06 11.02 -7.42
CA GLY A 186 6.00 11.90 -6.94
C GLY A 186 4.80 11.14 -6.41
N ALA A 187 5.01 9.97 -5.79
CA ALA A 187 3.91 9.17 -5.26
C ALA A 187 3.31 9.72 -3.96
N PHE A 188 4.05 10.58 -3.27
CA PHE A 188 3.65 11.14 -1.98
C PHE A 188 3.63 12.66 -2.07
N VAL A 189 2.69 13.29 -1.36
CA VAL A 189 2.65 14.75 -1.19
C VAL A 189 3.93 15.23 -0.47
N GLY A 190 4.42 14.41 0.45
CA GLY A 190 5.71 14.55 1.13
C GLY A 190 6.06 13.28 1.90
N THR A 191 7.24 13.25 2.51
CA THR A 191 7.69 12.10 3.32
C THR A 191 7.35 12.23 4.81
N GLN A 192 6.45 13.14 5.17
CA GLN A 192 5.96 13.25 6.54
C GLN A 192 5.12 12.03 6.91
N THR A 193 5.39 11.43 8.07
CA THR A 193 4.66 10.27 8.57
C THR A 193 3.39 10.70 9.30
N HIS A 194 2.33 9.92 9.14
CA HIS A 194 1.03 10.14 9.77
C HIS A 194 0.74 9.05 10.82
N ASP A 195 1.52 9.07 11.90
CA ASP A 195 1.56 7.96 12.87
C ASP A 195 0.30 7.81 13.72
N GLY A 196 -0.58 8.83 13.74
CA GLY A 196 -1.92 8.71 14.32
C GLY A 196 -2.78 7.62 13.68
N LEU A 197 -2.43 7.14 12.48
CA LEU A 197 -3.11 6.02 11.83
C LEU A 197 -2.71 4.66 12.38
N LEU A 198 -1.53 4.52 13.01
CA LEU A 198 -0.99 3.19 13.36
C LEU A 198 -1.89 2.39 14.31
N PRO A 199 -2.43 2.97 15.41
CA PRO A 199 -3.32 2.23 16.30
C PRO A 199 -4.63 1.84 15.61
N ALA A 200 -5.16 2.72 14.76
CA ALA A 200 -6.41 2.45 14.05
C ALA A 200 -6.28 1.33 12.99
N LEU A 201 -5.06 1.11 12.48
CA LEU A 201 -4.72 0.01 11.57
C LEU A 201 -4.22 -1.25 12.32
N GLY A 202 -4.17 -1.21 13.65
CA GLY A 202 -3.63 -2.28 14.50
C GLY A 202 -2.15 -2.56 14.27
N LEU A 203 -1.37 -1.57 13.82
CA LEU A 203 0.06 -1.72 13.53
C LEU A 203 0.95 -1.57 14.78
N ASP A 204 0.43 -0.94 15.82
CA ASP A 204 1.08 -0.74 17.12
C ASP A 204 1.25 -2.04 17.92
N ARG A 205 0.44 -3.06 17.65
CA ARG A 205 0.53 -4.39 18.26
C ARG A 205 1.66 -5.28 17.69
N HIS A 206 2.33 -4.83 16.62
CA HIS A 206 3.35 -5.61 15.92
C HIS A 206 4.74 -4.96 16.03
N PRO A 207 5.82 -5.73 16.22
CA PRO A 207 7.17 -5.20 16.25
C PRO A 207 7.63 -4.84 14.82
N VAL A 208 7.50 -3.56 14.45
CA VAL A 208 7.93 -3.03 13.15
C VAL A 208 9.07 -2.02 13.31
N VAL A 209 10.07 -2.11 12.45
CA VAL A 209 11.16 -1.13 12.39
C VAL A 209 10.77 -0.01 11.44
N ARG A 210 10.73 1.22 11.95
CA ARG A 210 10.51 2.43 11.15
C ARG A 210 11.74 2.70 10.28
N ARG A 211 11.51 3.00 9.00
CA ARG A 211 12.56 3.22 8.00
C ARG A 211 12.30 4.46 7.17
N GLU A 212 13.40 5.07 6.71
CA GLU A 212 13.34 6.17 5.76
C GLU A 212 13.43 5.67 4.30
N PRO A 213 12.75 6.31 3.34
CA PRO A 213 12.87 5.97 1.93
C PRO A 213 14.32 6.07 1.44
N GLY A 214 14.88 4.98 0.91
CA GLY A 214 16.25 4.96 0.40
C GLY A 214 17.34 4.76 1.45
N GLU A 215 16.97 4.58 2.73
CA GLU A 215 17.92 4.19 3.79
C GLU A 215 18.75 2.98 3.35
N ARG A 216 20.07 3.06 3.55
CA ARG A 216 20.99 1.94 3.26
C ARG A 216 20.88 0.88 4.36
N ILE A 217 20.16 -0.19 4.04
CA ILE A 217 20.00 -1.34 4.95
C ILE A 217 20.94 -2.47 4.50
N PRO A 218 21.91 -2.91 5.32
CA PRO A 218 22.81 -4.00 4.96
C PRO A 218 22.08 -5.35 4.98
N ARG A 219 22.27 -6.16 3.94
CA ARG A 219 21.79 -7.55 3.92
C ARG A 219 22.80 -8.44 4.65
N ARG A 220 22.35 -9.12 5.71
CA ARG A 220 23.15 -10.13 6.41
C ARG A 220 22.87 -11.49 5.81
N TRP A 221 23.84 -12.05 5.09
CA TRP A 221 23.76 -13.41 4.54
C TRP A 221 24.20 -14.43 5.58
N ARG A 222 23.76 -15.68 5.41
CA ARG A 222 24.40 -16.83 6.07
C ARG A 222 25.71 -17.16 5.37
#